data_AF-A0AB34JHG6-F1
#
_entry.id   AF-A0AB34JHG6-F1
#
_cell.length_a   1.000
_cell.length_b   1.000
_cell.length_c   1.000
_cell.angle_alpha   90.00
_cell.angle_beta   90.00
_cell.angle_gamma   90.00
#
_symmetry.space_group_name_H-M   'P 1'
#
loop_
_entity.id
_entity.type
_entity.pdbx_description
1 polymer ?
#
loop_
_entity_poly.entity_id
_entity_poly.type
_entity_poly.pdbx_seq_one_letter_code
_entity_poly.pdbx_strand_id
1 'polypeptide(L)'
;MKRCETAELDWNPNGNCPLRPNSSPRIPPLPPPFPPPLPFLRLLRCFSLSNLPTAALSSLAPRATMAASGVKMQEVKDITRIERIGAHSHIRGLGLDDSLEARMVSQGMVGQANARKAAGIILSMIKEGDIAGRAILIAGQPGTGKTAIAMGMAQALGSDTPFTTIAASEIFSLEMNKTEALTQAFRRSIGVRIKEETEIIEGEVVEIEIDRPAAGAPAGGKTGKLTLKTTEMETVYDLGQKMIDSLTKEKAQAGDVITIDKATGRISVLGRSFTRSRDYDAMGANTKFVQCPEGELQKRKEVVHVVSLHEVDVINSRQQGFLALFAGDTGEIKPEVREQIDTKVAEWREEGKAEIVPGVLFIDEVHMLDIECFSYLNRALESDLAPVLIVATNRGITRIRGTNYKSPHGIPIDLLDRLLIISTVPYTEKEIKQILHIRCEEEDVEMSEDALALLTKIGVETSLRYSIHLIIAAALVCAKRKGVEVEVEDIKKVYTLFVDVKRSTQFLMEYQSEFMFSEIQDQDADMTDTRV
;
A
#
# COMPACT_ATOMS: atom_id res chain seq x y z
N MET A 1 -63.77 16.86 37.06
CA MET A 1 -64.27 17.60 38.24
C MET A 1 -63.20 18.60 38.66
N LYS A 2 -63.55 19.90 38.69
CA LYS A 2 -63.10 21.02 39.56
C LYS A 2 -61.61 21.04 40.00
N ARG A 3 -60.84 22.14 39.96
CA ARG A 3 -61.17 23.57 40.07
C ARG A 3 -59.91 24.42 39.80
N CYS A 4 -60.12 25.65 39.32
CA CYS A 4 -59.19 26.79 39.36
C CYS A 4 -58.79 27.18 40.80
N GLU A 5 -57.66 27.88 40.94
CA GLU A 5 -57.59 29.10 41.77
C GLU A 5 -56.38 29.99 41.36
N THR A 6 -56.71 31.25 41.08
CA THR A 6 -55.88 32.45 40.91
C THR A 6 -55.82 33.22 42.22
N ALA A 7 -54.71 33.90 42.53
CA ALA A 7 -54.71 35.10 43.37
C ALA A 7 -53.46 35.97 43.14
N GLU A 8 -53.70 37.27 42.96
CA GLU A 8 -52.80 38.41 42.73
C GLU A 8 -52.07 38.87 44.00
N LEU A 9 -51.04 39.73 43.84
CA LEU A 9 -50.96 41.03 44.54
C LEU A 9 -49.83 41.94 43.98
N ASP A 10 -50.21 43.20 43.74
CA ASP A 10 -49.49 44.32 43.15
C ASP A 10 -48.39 44.96 44.04
N TRP A 11 -47.43 45.71 43.46
CA TRP A 11 -47.39 47.20 43.46
C TRP A 11 -46.06 47.76 42.86
N ASN A 12 -46.18 48.95 42.28
CA ASN A 12 -45.28 49.62 41.31
C ASN A 12 -44.53 50.82 41.99
N PRO A 13 -44.11 51.91 41.32
CA PRO A 13 -42.85 52.23 40.60
C PRO A 13 -42.04 53.45 41.15
N ASN A 14 -40.96 53.81 40.43
CA ASN A 14 -40.36 55.15 40.23
C ASN A 14 -39.33 55.73 41.25
N GLY A 15 -38.12 55.99 40.72
CA GLY A 15 -37.12 56.92 41.26
C GLY A 15 -35.98 57.14 40.26
N ASN A 16 -35.82 58.37 39.78
CA ASN A 16 -35.13 58.76 38.55
C ASN A 16 -33.80 59.50 38.82
N CYS A 17 -32.74 59.21 38.03
CA CYS A 17 -31.62 60.10 37.61
C CYS A 17 -30.58 60.66 38.63
N PRO A 18 -29.43 61.29 38.22
CA PRO A 18 -28.45 61.02 37.13
C PRO A 18 -26.94 61.33 37.49
N LEU A 19 -26.02 61.19 36.49
CA LEU A 19 -24.70 61.86 36.25
C LEU A 19 -23.34 61.16 36.59
N ARG A 20 -22.46 61.12 35.56
CA ARG A 20 -21.00 60.79 35.51
C ARG A 20 -20.14 62.00 36.01
N PRO A 21 -18.77 62.07 35.97
CA PRO A 21 -17.72 61.18 35.42
C PRO A 21 -16.38 61.05 36.22
N ASN A 22 -15.41 60.33 35.62
CA ASN A 22 -13.94 60.52 35.62
C ASN A 22 -12.98 59.56 36.36
N SER A 23 -11.98 59.17 35.56
CA SER A 23 -10.55 58.90 35.85
C SER A 23 -10.09 57.49 36.26
N SER A 24 -9.40 56.88 35.29
CA SER A 24 -8.49 55.74 35.37
C SER A 24 -7.30 55.96 36.31
N PRO A 25 -6.60 54.88 36.70
CA PRO A 25 -5.23 54.76 36.19
C PRO A 25 -4.93 53.40 35.54
N ARG A 26 -4.01 53.45 34.58
CA ARG A 26 -3.58 52.41 33.66
C ARG A 26 -2.74 51.33 34.36
N ILE A 27 -3.04 50.07 34.08
CA ILE A 27 -2.18 48.90 34.31
C ILE A 27 -1.59 48.53 32.93
N PRO A 28 -0.28 48.27 32.79
CA PRO A 28 0.31 47.95 31.49
C PRO A 28 -0.11 46.55 31.00
N PRO A 29 -0.34 46.35 29.69
CA PRO A 29 -0.67 45.03 29.16
C PRO A 29 0.58 44.15 29.07
N LEU A 30 0.51 42.96 29.64
CA LEU A 30 1.45 41.86 29.41
C LEU A 30 1.40 41.45 27.92
N PRO A 31 2.54 41.13 27.29
CA PRO A 31 2.57 40.68 25.91
C PRO A 31 1.86 39.32 25.75
N PRO A 32 1.22 39.04 24.60
CA PRO A 32 0.57 37.75 24.37
C PRO A 32 1.64 36.63 24.36
N PRO A 33 1.39 35.48 25.00
CA PRO A 33 2.28 34.35 24.84
C PRO A 33 2.20 33.86 23.38
N PHE A 34 3.33 33.88 22.68
CA PHE A 34 3.51 33.15 21.43
C PHE A 34 3.11 31.68 21.64
N PRO A 35 2.34 31.05 20.73
CA PRO A 35 2.06 29.63 20.83
C PRO A 35 3.36 28.84 20.59
N PRO A 36 3.68 27.82 21.42
CA PRO A 36 4.78 26.92 21.13
C PRO A 36 4.47 26.06 19.89
N PRO A 37 5.47 25.63 19.10
CA PRO A 37 5.25 24.71 17.99
C PRO A 37 4.74 23.38 18.56
N LEU A 38 3.59 22.93 18.04
CA LEU A 38 2.90 21.73 18.50
C LEU A 38 3.61 20.48 17.93
N PRO A 39 3.96 19.47 18.75
CA PRO A 39 4.54 18.23 18.26
C PRO A 39 3.50 17.30 17.62
N PHE A 40 3.94 16.56 16.60
CA PHE A 40 3.23 15.69 15.64
C PHE A 40 2.25 14.65 16.26
N LEU A 41 2.41 14.31 17.54
CA LEU A 41 1.47 13.42 18.24
C LEU A 41 0.10 14.05 18.53
N ARG A 42 -0.10 15.35 18.24
CA ARG A 42 -1.40 16.01 18.31
C ARG A 42 -2.15 16.08 16.98
N LEU A 43 -1.50 15.97 15.81
CA LEU A 43 -2.22 15.96 14.53
C LEU A 43 -3.03 14.68 14.32
N LEU A 44 -2.57 13.54 14.85
CA LEU A 44 -3.32 12.27 14.90
C LEU A 44 -4.22 12.11 16.14
N ARG A 45 -4.21 13.06 17.09
CA ARG A 45 -5.01 13.00 18.35
C ARG A 45 -5.83 14.25 18.67
N CYS A 46 -5.87 15.24 17.79
CA CYS A 46 -6.79 16.40 17.89
C CYS A 46 -8.24 16.06 17.51
N PHE A 47 -8.56 14.79 17.26
CA PHE A 47 -9.93 14.28 17.31
C PHE A 47 -10.34 14.01 18.78
N SER A 48 -10.56 15.06 19.57
CA SER A 48 -11.27 14.93 20.85
C SER A 48 -11.98 16.22 21.25
N LEU A 49 -13.29 16.23 20.95
CA LEU A 49 -14.40 16.82 21.68
C LEU A 49 -14.16 18.17 22.38
N SER A 50 -14.60 19.24 21.72
CA SER A 50 -15.11 20.44 22.39
C SER A 50 -16.49 20.77 21.84
N ASN A 51 -17.54 20.28 22.53
CA ASN A 51 -18.83 20.95 22.78
C ASN A 51 -19.91 19.94 23.17
N LEU A 52 -20.15 19.74 24.47
CA LEU A 52 -21.48 19.47 25.03
C LEU A 52 -21.45 19.72 26.56
N PRO A 53 -22.57 20.17 27.16
CA PRO A 53 -22.57 20.86 28.45
C PRO A 53 -22.60 19.90 29.65
N THR A 54 -22.00 20.39 30.74
CA THR A 54 -22.02 19.84 32.10
C THR A 54 -23.42 19.63 32.66
N ALA A 55 -23.75 18.38 33.03
CA ALA A 55 -24.57 18.08 34.21
C ALA A 55 -24.46 16.60 34.63
N ALA A 56 -24.07 16.39 35.88
CA ALA A 56 -24.41 15.28 36.78
C ALA A 56 -24.15 13.83 36.34
N LEU A 57 -23.16 13.18 36.97
CA LEU A 57 -23.36 11.92 37.72
C LEU A 57 -22.09 11.55 38.49
N SER A 58 -22.26 11.40 39.80
CA SER A 58 -21.27 11.00 40.78
C SER A 58 -21.09 9.48 40.83
N SER A 59 -19.86 9.08 41.19
CA SER A 59 -19.46 7.86 41.91
C SER A 59 -18.84 6.70 41.11
N LEU A 60 -17.67 6.27 41.62
CA LEU A 60 -16.98 4.97 41.49
C LEU A 60 -16.16 4.67 40.21
N ALA A 61 -14.83 4.91 40.26
CA ALA A 61 -13.78 4.02 39.72
C ALA A 61 -12.35 4.48 40.12
N PRO A 62 -11.37 3.56 40.30
CA PRO A 62 -10.04 3.88 40.85
C PRO A 62 -9.06 4.46 39.82
N ARG A 63 -8.13 5.29 40.30
CA ARG A 63 -7.02 5.89 39.54
C ARG A 63 -6.06 4.81 39.02
N ALA A 64 -6.00 4.64 37.70
CA ALA A 64 -4.86 4.02 37.01
C ALA A 64 -4.16 5.08 36.15
N THR A 65 -2.92 5.41 36.51
CA THR A 65 -2.02 6.27 35.74
C THR A 65 -1.56 5.55 34.47
N MET A 66 -2.12 5.91 33.32
CA MET A 66 -1.68 5.45 32.00
C MET A 66 -0.47 6.28 31.53
N ALA A 67 0.68 5.64 31.41
CA ALA A 67 1.85 6.17 30.72
C ALA A 67 1.58 6.21 29.21
N ALA A 68 1.75 7.38 28.59
CA ALA A 68 1.66 7.54 27.15
C ALA A 68 2.89 6.91 26.47
N SER A 69 2.77 5.67 26.02
CA SER A 69 3.72 5.06 25.08
C SER A 69 3.50 5.67 23.70
N GLY A 70 4.48 6.47 23.24
CA GLY A 70 4.53 6.96 21.86
C GLY A 70 4.66 5.77 20.90
N VAL A 71 3.68 5.64 20.00
CA VAL A 71 3.67 4.62 18.95
C VAL A 71 4.67 5.03 17.88
N LYS A 72 5.60 4.12 17.56
CA LYS A 72 6.61 4.30 16.51
C LYS A 72 5.92 4.31 15.14
N MET A 73 5.93 5.44 14.44
CA MET A 73 5.87 5.43 12.97
C MET A 73 7.28 5.13 12.49
N GLN A 74 7.55 3.85 12.30
CA GLN A 74 8.75 3.38 11.64
C GLN A 74 8.37 3.32 10.16
N GLU A 75 8.97 4.16 9.32
CA GLU A 75 8.84 4.04 7.87
C GLU A 75 9.11 2.58 7.51
N VAL A 76 8.13 1.97 6.86
CA VAL A 76 8.25 0.63 6.33
C VAL A 76 9.15 0.74 5.11
N LYS A 77 10.47 0.78 5.33
CA LYS A 77 11.34 0.07 4.39
C LYS A 77 10.98 -1.38 4.59
N ASP A 78 10.10 -1.87 3.72
CA ASP A 78 9.78 -3.27 3.53
C ASP A 78 11.07 -4.05 3.79
N ILE A 79 11.10 -4.75 4.92
CA ILE A 79 12.23 -5.57 5.34
C ILE A 79 12.39 -6.58 4.23
N THR A 80 13.34 -6.31 3.32
CA THR A 80 13.78 -7.12 2.20
C THR A 80 12.75 -8.19 1.88
N ARG A 81 11.71 -7.82 1.10
CA ARG A 81 10.80 -8.81 0.52
C ARG A 81 11.73 -9.89 -0.03
N ILE A 82 11.66 -11.09 0.53
CA ILE A 82 12.17 -12.26 -0.17
C ILE A 82 11.23 -12.31 -1.38
N GLU A 83 11.60 -11.61 -2.45
CA GLU A 83 10.90 -11.64 -3.72
C GLU A 83 11.07 -13.07 -4.21
N ARG A 84 10.15 -13.93 -3.76
CA ARG A 84 10.02 -15.26 -4.32
C ARG A 84 9.73 -15.04 -5.80
N ILE A 85 10.49 -15.72 -6.65
CA ILE A 85 10.34 -15.65 -8.10
C ILE A 85 8.88 -15.98 -8.42
N GLY A 86 8.17 -14.96 -8.86
CA GLY A 86 6.74 -15.02 -9.11
C GLY A 86 6.48 -15.20 -10.59
N ALA A 87 5.24 -15.55 -10.94
CA ALA A 87 4.83 -15.63 -12.33
C ALA A 87 4.96 -14.30 -13.09
N HIS A 88 5.30 -13.18 -12.46
CA HIS A 88 5.49 -11.90 -13.12
C HIS A 88 6.74 -11.11 -12.65
N SER A 89 7.66 -11.72 -11.90
CA SER A 89 8.86 -11.03 -11.38
C SER A 89 9.81 -10.53 -12.47
N HIS A 90 9.96 -11.30 -13.55
CA HIS A 90 10.72 -10.90 -14.76
C HIS A 90 10.27 -9.57 -15.42
N ILE A 91 9.06 -9.07 -15.13
CA ILE A 91 8.52 -7.86 -15.77
C ILE A 91 9.01 -6.63 -15.01
N ARG A 92 9.84 -5.83 -15.67
CA ARG A 92 10.42 -4.59 -15.09
C ARG A 92 9.81 -3.31 -15.65
N GLY A 93 8.87 -3.43 -16.59
CA GLY A 93 8.17 -2.30 -17.21
C GLY A 93 7.48 -2.71 -18.51
N LEU A 94 6.91 -1.73 -19.22
CA LEU A 94 6.22 -1.97 -20.49
C LEU A 94 7.15 -2.12 -21.70
N GLY A 95 8.43 -1.78 -21.58
CA GLY A 95 9.42 -1.91 -22.65
C GLY A 95 9.13 -1.03 -23.88
N LEU A 96 8.67 0.20 -23.64
CA LEU A 96 8.35 1.19 -24.67
C LEU A 96 9.53 2.14 -24.92
N ASP A 97 9.59 2.68 -26.12
CA ASP A 97 10.46 3.81 -26.50
C ASP A 97 9.84 5.16 -26.11
N ASP A 98 10.64 6.23 -26.16
CA ASP A 98 10.18 7.61 -25.90
C ASP A 98 9.06 8.05 -26.85
N SER A 99 8.95 7.42 -28.02
CA SER A 99 7.86 7.61 -28.99
C SER A 99 6.62 6.73 -28.71
N LEU A 100 6.55 6.08 -27.55
CA LEU A 100 5.50 5.13 -27.15
C LEU A 100 5.38 3.90 -28.07
N GLU A 101 6.43 3.56 -28.81
CA GLU A 101 6.47 2.35 -29.62
C GLU A 101 7.01 1.17 -28.82
N ALA A 102 6.39 0.00 -28.99
CA ALA A 102 6.76 -1.19 -28.23
C ALA A 102 7.90 -1.94 -28.91
N ARG A 103 9.04 -2.07 -28.23
CA ARG A 103 10.14 -2.92 -28.70
C ARG A 103 9.74 -4.39 -28.61
N MET A 104 10.17 -5.19 -29.58
CA MET A 104 9.83 -6.63 -29.66
C MET A 104 10.21 -7.40 -28.39
N VAL A 105 11.37 -7.12 -27.81
CA VAL A 105 11.84 -7.67 -26.54
C VAL A 105 12.44 -6.53 -25.73
N SER A 106 11.86 -6.20 -24.57
CA SER A 106 12.39 -5.18 -23.67
C SER A 106 11.73 -5.26 -22.29
N GLN A 107 12.49 -5.01 -21.22
CA GLN A 107 12.03 -4.96 -19.82
C GLN A 107 11.22 -6.20 -19.38
N GLY A 108 11.57 -7.38 -19.90
CA GLY A 108 10.87 -8.64 -19.61
C GLY A 108 9.58 -8.88 -20.39
N MET A 109 9.13 -7.90 -21.20
CA MET A 109 7.97 -8.02 -22.07
C MET A 109 8.39 -8.44 -23.48
N VAL A 110 7.62 -9.36 -24.08
CA VAL A 110 7.83 -9.88 -25.44
C VAL A 110 6.54 -9.75 -26.24
N GLY A 111 6.64 -9.25 -27.48
CA GLY A 111 5.48 -9.15 -28.37
C GLY A 111 4.41 -8.19 -27.85
N GLN A 112 3.13 -8.49 -28.13
CA GLN A 112 1.95 -7.67 -27.76
C GLN A 112 2.09 -6.17 -28.09
N ALA A 113 2.64 -5.85 -29.27
CA ALA A 113 3.01 -4.47 -29.61
C ALA A 113 1.83 -3.48 -29.49
N ASN A 114 0.65 -3.85 -30.01
CA ASN A 114 -0.53 -2.99 -29.97
C ASN A 114 -1.05 -2.78 -28.54
N ALA A 115 -1.14 -3.85 -27.75
CA ALA A 115 -1.64 -3.77 -26.38
C ALA A 115 -0.67 -3.01 -25.46
N ARG A 116 0.64 -3.19 -25.64
CA ARG A 116 1.68 -2.43 -24.91
C ARG A 116 1.70 -0.96 -25.29
N LYS A 117 1.54 -0.64 -26.58
CA LYS A 117 1.41 0.74 -27.06
C LYS A 117 0.18 1.42 -26.46
N ALA A 118 -0.97 0.74 -26.47
CA ALA A 118 -2.19 1.25 -25.83
C ALA A 118 -2.01 1.46 -24.31
N ALA A 119 -1.37 0.51 -23.62
CA ALA A 119 -1.03 0.65 -22.20
C ALA A 119 -0.07 1.82 -21.93
N GLY A 120 0.87 2.08 -22.84
CA GLY A 120 1.79 3.23 -22.77
C GLY A 120 1.10 4.59 -22.88
N ILE A 121 0.11 4.68 -23.76
CA ILE A 121 -0.73 5.89 -23.88
C ILE A 121 -1.48 6.14 -22.57
N ILE A 122 -2.11 5.11 -22.01
CA ILE A 122 -2.81 5.21 -20.72
C ILE A 122 -1.84 5.59 -19.60
N LEU A 123 -0.64 5.00 -19.59
CA LEU A 123 0.36 5.31 -18.58
C LEU A 123 0.81 6.78 -18.63
N SER A 124 0.94 7.34 -19.84
CA SER A 124 1.26 8.76 -20.03
C SER A 124 0.11 9.64 -19.50
N MET A 125 -1.13 9.27 -19.81
CA MET A 125 -2.31 9.96 -19.30
C MET A 125 -2.42 9.93 -17.77
N ILE A 126 -2.06 8.81 -17.12
CA ILE A 126 -2.04 8.70 -15.65
C ILE A 126 -0.96 9.64 -15.08
N LYS A 127 0.22 9.71 -15.70
CA LYS A 127 1.31 10.58 -15.25
C LYS A 127 1.00 12.06 -15.42
N GLU A 128 0.26 12.43 -16.46
CA GLU A 128 -0.20 13.80 -16.69
C GLU A 128 -1.28 14.23 -15.68
N GLY A 129 -2.04 13.28 -15.12
CA GLY A 129 -3.04 13.55 -14.08
C GLY A 129 -4.34 14.16 -14.59
N ASP A 130 -4.49 14.35 -15.90
CA ASP A 130 -5.68 14.93 -16.54
C ASP A 130 -6.88 13.96 -16.60
N ILE A 131 -6.70 12.71 -16.16
CA ILE A 131 -7.70 11.66 -16.25
C ILE A 131 -8.11 11.17 -14.87
N ALA A 132 -9.30 11.58 -14.44
CA ALA A 132 -10.04 10.95 -13.34
C ALA A 132 -11.20 10.11 -13.89
N GLY A 133 -11.56 9.02 -13.20
CA GLY A 133 -12.81 8.31 -13.44
C GLY A 133 -12.90 7.47 -14.73
N ARG A 134 -11.79 7.27 -15.45
CA ARG A 134 -11.78 6.37 -16.62
C ARG A 134 -11.51 4.93 -16.20
N ALA A 135 -12.18 4.02 -16.91
CA ALA A 135 -11.98 2.59 -16.77
C ALA A 135 -11.49 1.97 -18.08
N ILE A 136 -10.58 1.01 -17.97
CA ILE A 136 -9.96 0.29 -19.08
C ILE A 136 -10.21 -1.20 -18.90
N LEU A 137 -10.63 -1.86 -19.97
CA LEU A 137 -10.80 -3.31 -20.03
C LEU A 137 -9.67 -3.95 -20.85
N ILE A 138 -8.90 -4.84 -20.25
CA ILE A 138 -7.96 -5.70 -20.98
C ILE A 138 -8.65 -7.05 -21.24
N ALA A 139 -8.99 -7.30 -22.50
CA ALA A 139 -9.71 -8.49 -22.93
C ALA A 139 -8.85 -9.36 -23.85
N GLY A 140 -8.94 -10.68 -23.70
CA GLY A 140 -8.31 -11.63 -24.62
C GLY A 140 -8.21 -13.03 -24.04
N GLN A 141 -7.70 -13.96 -24.85
CA GLN A 141 -7.64 -15.37 -24.48
C GLN A 141 -6.77 -15.62 -23.22
N PRO A 142 -7.00 -16.71 -22.47
CA PRO A 142 -6.09 -17.12 -21.40
C PRO A 142 -4.64 -17.24 -21.89
N GLY A 143 -3.67 -16.83 -21.07
CA GLY A 143 -2.24 -16.95 -21.41
C GLY A 143 -1.69 -15.86 -22.35
N THR A 144 -2.48 -14.85 -22.74
CA THR A 144 -2.03 -13.72 -23.60
C THR A 144 -1.33 -12.57 -22.86
N GLY A 145 -1.09 -12.70 -21.55
CA GLY A 145 -0.33 -11.71 -20.78
C GLY A 145 -1.12 -10.48 -20.30
N LYS A 146 -2.43 -10.58 -20.06
CA LYS A 146 -3.25 -9.47 -19.52
C LYS A 146 -2.72 -8.93 -18.19
N THR A 147 -2.56 -9.81 -17.21
CA THR A 147 -1.98 -9.50 -15.89
C THR A 147 -0.53 -9.03 -16.02
N ALA A 148 0.21 -9.56 -16.99
CA ALA A 148 1.58 -9.13 -17.28
C ALA A 148 1.65 -7.67 -17.75
N ILE A 149 0.74 -7.24 -18.63
CA ILE A 149 0.64 -5.84 -19.08
C ILE A 149 0.29 -4.92 -17.90
N ALA A 150 -0.67 -5.30 -17.07
CA ALA A 150 -1.04 -4.52 -15.87
C ALA A 150 0.13 -4.39 -14.89
N MET A 151 0.90 -5.46 -14.65
CA MET A 151 2.11 -5.39 -13.83
C MET A 151 3.23 -4.57 -14.48
N GLY A 152 3.36 -4.62 -15.81
CA GLY A 152 4.27 -3.75 -16.56
C GLY A 152 3.90 -2.27 -16.39
N MET A 153 2.61 -1.94 -16.37
CA MET A 153 2.14 -0.59 -16.04
C MET A 153 2.50 -0.19 -14.61
N ALA A 154 2.27 -1.09 -13.63
CA ALA A 154 2.61 -0.84 -12.23
C ALA A 154 4.10 -0.48 -12.06
N GLN A 155 4.99 -1.28 -12.65
CA GLN A 155 6.43 -1.05 -12.58
C GLN A 155 6.86 0.25 -13.29
N ALA A 156 6.19 0.62 -14.39
CA ALA A 156 6.52 1.81 -15.15
C ALA A 156 5.94 3.13 -14.55
N LEU A 157 4.95 3.03 -13.66
CA LEU A 157 4.44 4.17 -12.89
C LEU A 157 5.36 4.53 -11.72
N GLY A 158 6.06 3.54 -11.15
CA GLY A 158 7.04 3.72 -10.08
C GLY A 158 6.46 3.54 -8.67
N SER A 159 7.31 3.64 -7.66
CA SER A 159 6.94 3.44 -6.24
C SER A 159 6.06 4.55 -5.66
N ASP A 160 6.06 5.72 -6.28
CA ASP A 160 5.39 6.91 -5.74
C ASP A 160 3.89 6.94 -6.04
N THR A 161 3.45 6.17 -7.04
CA THR A 161 2.06 6.02 -7.43
C THR A 161 1.48 4.74 -6.86
N PRO A 162 0.36 4.80 -6.12
CA PRO A 162 -0.23 3.60 -5.55
C PRO A 162 -0.82 2.71 -6.65
N PHE A 163 -0.48 1.42 -6.62
CA PHE A 163 -1.01 0.41 -7.52
C PHE A 163 -1.61 -0.73 -6.69
N THR A 164 -2.92 -0.87 -6.72
CA THR A 164 -3.64 -1.91 -5.96
C THR A 164 -4.09 -3.02 -6.91
N THR A 165 -3.68 -4.26 -6.64
CA THR A 165 -4.16 -5.45 -7.36
C THR A 165 -5.15 -6.22 -6.52
N ILE A 166 -6.31 -6.55 -7.08
CA ILE A 166 -7.34 -7.33 -6.41
C ILE A 166 -7.89 -8.37 -7.39
N ALA A 167 -8.10 -9.60 -6.94
CA ALA A 167 -8.88 -10.55 -7.71
C ALA A 167 -10.38 -10.32 -7.44
N ALA A 168 -11.24 -10.37 -8.45
CA ALA A 168 -12.68 -10.16 -8.28
C ALA A 168 -13.31 -11.09 -7.20
N SER A 169 -12.73 -12.27 -7.00
CA SER A 169 -13.15 -13.23 -5.97
C SER A 169 -12.84 -12.79 -4.54
N GLU A 170 -11.83 -11.93 -4.31
CA GLU A 170 -11.44 -11.44 -2.98
C GLU A 170 -12.48 -10.49 -2.36
N ILE A 171 -13.32 -9.88 -3.19
CA ILE A 171 -14.39 -8.96 -2.76
C ILE A 171 -15.50 -9.72 -2.02
N PHE A 172 -15.62 -11.03 -2.24
CA PHE A 172 -16.61 -11.87 -1.58
C PHE A 172 -16.05 -12.38 -0.25
N SER A 173 -16.31 -11.62 0.82
CA SER A 173 -15.97 -11.99 2.19
C SER A 173 -17.22 -12.14 3.06
N LEU A 174 -17.11 -12.94 4.13
CA LEU A 174 -18.11 -13.01 5.19
C LEU A 174 -17.91 -11.92 6.26
N GLU A 175 -16.70 -11.38 6.37
CA GLU A 175 -16.34 -10.42 7.42
C GLU A 175 -16.75 -8.98 7.07
N MET A 176 -16.88 -8.66 5.77
CA MET A 176 -17.20 -7.33 5.29
C MET A 176 -18.13 -7.39 4.08
N ASN A 177 -18.95 -6.35 3.93
CA ASN A 177 -19.80 -6.19 2.76
C ASN A 177 -19.01 -6.01 1.46
N LYS A 178 -19.55 -6.52 0.34
CA LYS A 178 -18.95 -6.42 -1.01
C LYS A 178 -18.64 -4.97 -1.42
N THR A 179 -19.57 -4.06 -1.11
CA THR A 179 -19.42 -2.62 -1.37
C THR A 179 -18.32 -2.00 -0.52
N GLU A 180 -18.18 -2.43 0.72
CA GLU A 180 -17.14 -1.96 1.63
C GLU A 180 -15.76 -2.44 1.18
N ALA A 181 -15.62 -3.70 0.77
CA ALA A 181 -14.39 -4.24 0.18
C ALA A 181 -13.96 -3.45 -1.08
N LEU A 182 -14.91 -3.13 -1.96
CA LEU A 182 -14.66 -2.26 -3.12
C LEU A 182 -14.31 -0.83 -2.71
N THR A 183 -14.95 -0.27 -1.68
CA THR A 183 -14.62 1.08 -1.21
C THR A 183 -13.20 1.14 -0.67
N GLN A 184 -12.78 0.13 0.09
CA GLN A 184 -11.41 0.01 0.59
C GLN A 184 -10.41 -0.13 -0.58
N ALA A 185 -10.73 -0.91 -1.61
CA ALA A 185 -9.92 -1.03 -2.82
C ALA A 185 -9.68 0.33 -3.52
N PHE A 186 -10.75 1.11 -3.69
CA PHE A 186 -10.66 2.45 -4.28
C PHE A 186 -9.79 3.38 -3.42
N ARG A 187 -10.00 3.39 -2.10
CA ARG A 187 -9.25 4.26 -1.19
C ARG A 187 -7.79 3.83 -0.99
N ARG A 188 -7.45 2.56 -1.14
CA ARG A 188 -6.05 2.08 -1.19
C ARG A 188 -5.32 2.59 -2.43
N SER A 189 -6.07 2.77 -3.52
CA SER A 189 -5.53 3.20 -4.82
C SER A 189 -5.43 4.73 -4.95
N ILE A 190 -5.72 5.49 -3.89
CA ILE A 190 -5.56 6.95 -3.87
C ILE A 190 -4.50 7.28 -2.82
N GLY A 191 -3.41 7.90 -3.28
CA GLY A 191 -2.29 8.28 -2.45
C GLY A 191 -2.36 9.75 -2.06
N VAL A 192 -1.95 10.07 -0.85
CA VAL A 192 -1.72 11.43 -0.38
C VAL A 192 -0.24 11.57 -0.11
N ARG A 193 0.43 12.39 -0.91
CA ARG A 193 1.84 12.74 -0.77
C ARG A 193 1.95 13.94 0.16
N ILE A 194 2.52 13.74 1.33
CA ILE A 194 2.73 14.77 2.34
C ILE A 194 4.22 15.12 2.33
N LYS A 195 4.52 16.42 2.18
CA LYS A 195 5.88 16.93 2.27
C LYS A 195 6.08 17.53 3.65
N GLU A 196 6.99 16.96 4.43
CA GLU A 196 7.33 17.46 5.76
C GLU A 196 8.79 17.90 5.82
N GLU A 197 9.02 19.14 6.25
CA GLU A 197 10.36 19.65 6.54
C GLU A 197 10.74 19.29 7.97
N THR A 198 11.77 18.47 8.14
CA THR A 198 12.30 18.10 9.46
C THR A 198 13.73 18.60 9.62
N GLU A 199 14.03 19.17 10.79
CA GLU A 199 15.40 19.52 11.18
C GLU A 199 16.05 18.31 11.83
N ILE A 200 17.03 17.72 11.13
CA ILE A 200 17.81 16.58 11.60
C ILE A 200 19.21 17.01 12.00
N ILE A 201 19.72 16.43 13.07
CA ILE A 201 21.09 16.56 13.52
C ILE A 201 21.80 15.23 13.24
N GLU A 202 22.86 15.27 12.45
CA GLU A 202 23.62 14.07 12.04
C GLU A 202 25.10 14.27 12.41
N GLY A 203 25.66 13.33 13.17
CA GLY A 203 27.05 13.41 13.60
C GLY A 203 27.57 12.15 14.25
N GLU A 204 28.89 12.03 14.31
CA GLU A 204 29.60 11.05 15.13
C GLU A 204 29.62 11.49 16.59
N VAL A 205 29.30 10.58 17.50
CA VAL A 205 29.37 10.82 18.94
C VAL A 205 30.82 10.76 19.41
N VAL A 206 31.35 11.89 19.87
CA VAL A 206 32.69 11.96 20.47
C VAL A 206 32.63 11.51 21.93
N GLU A 207 31.68 12.02 22.70
CA GLU A 207 31.55 11.74 24.12
C GLU A 207 30.11 11.93 24.60
N ILE A 208 29.69 11.12 25.59
CA ILE A 208 28.40 11.22 26.26
C ILE A 208 28.65 11.30 27.77
N GLU A 209 28.37 12.47 28.35
CA GLU A 209 28.41 12.68 29.80
C GLU A 209 26.97 12.65 30.34
N ILE A 210 26.69 11.84 31.35
CA ILE A 210 25.37 11.78 31.99
C ILE A 210 25.54 12.00 33.49
N ASP A 211 25.12 13.18 33.96
CA ASP A 211 25.08 13.53 35.36
C ASP A 211 23.83 12.92 36.00
N ARG A 212 24.04 11.83 36.74
CA ARG A 212 23.00 11.26 37.61
C ARG A 212 23.15 11.85 39.00
N PRO A 213 22.12 12.51 39.56
CA PRO A 213 22.18 12.93 40.95
C PRO A 213 22.34 11.71 41.85
N ALA A 214 23.21 11.83 42.86
CA ALA A 214 23.44 10.78 43.84
C ALA A 214 22.12 10.36 44.52
N ALA A 215 21.99 9.07 44.84
CA ALA A 215 20.82 8.52 45.50
C ALA A 215 20.58 9.22 46.85
N GLY A 216 19.61 10.14 46.91
CA GLY A 216 19.27 10.92 48.10
C GLY A 216 18.96 12.40 47.89
N ALA A 217 19.23 12.98 46.70
CA ALA A 217 18.89 14.37 46.39
C ALA A 217 17.44 14.51 45.85
N PRO A 218 16.72 15.60 46.16
CA PRO A 218 15.34 15.77 45.72
C PRO A 218 15.27 15.96 44.20
N ALA A 219 14.67 14.99 43.51
CA ALA A 219 14.07 15.04 42.17
C ALA A 219 14.75 15.94 41.10
N GLY A 220 16.08 16.02 41.08
CA GLY A 220 16.81 16.59 39.96
C GLY A 220 16.68 15.65 38.76
N GLY A 221 16.09 16.11 37.65
CA GLY A 221 16.08 15.34 36.41
C GLY A 221 17.51 15.00 35.99
N LYS A 222 17.73 13.82 35.39
CA LYS A 222 19.02 13.49 34.77
C LYS A 222 19.37 14.59 33.78
N THR A 223 20.58 15.14 33.88
CA THR A 223 21.15 16.08 32.91
C THR A 223 22.35 15.42 32.27
N GLY A 224 22.73 15.83 31.07
CA GLY A 224 23.88 15.24 30.38
C GLY A 224 24.38 16.17 29.28
N LYS A 225 25.57 15.87 28.77
CA LYS A 225 26.17 16.56 27.64
C LYS A 225 26.52 15.55 26.56
N LEU A 226 26.31 15.94 25.31
CA LEU A 226 26.59 15.14 24.13
C LEU A 226 27.47 15.93 23.20
N THR A 227 28.66 15.42 22.93
CA THR A 227 29.57 16.01 21.95
C THR A 227 29.41 15.28 20.63
N LEU A 228 28.94 16.00 19.61
CA LEU A 228 28.78 15.49 18.24
C LEU A 228 29.80 16.15 17.31
N LYS A 229 30.28 15.37 16.36
CA LYS A 229 31.28 15.79 15.39
C LYS A 229 30.91 15.37 13.96
N THR A 230 31.07 16.28 13.02
CA THR A 230 31.15 16.02 11.58
C THR A 230 32.59 16.24 11.10
N THR A 231 32.86 16.06 9.81
CA THR A 231 34.18 16.38 9.24
C THR A 231 34.55 17.87 9.37
N GLU A 232 33.55 18.75 9.42
CA GLU A 232 33.73 20.20 9.42
C GLU A 232 33.59 20.84 10.80
N MET A 233 32.69 20.32 11.65
CA MET A 233 32.29 20.97 12.90
C MET A 233 32.23 20.00 14.07
N GLU A 234 32.52 20.50 15.26
CA GLU A 234 32.36 19.78 16.52
C GLU A 234 31.57 20.67 17.49
N THR A 235 30.50 20.13 18.07
CA THR A 235 29.56 20.89 18.90
C THR A 235 29.10 20.08 20.10
N VAL A 236 28.97 20.75 21.24
CA VAL A 236 28.47 20.17 22.49
C VAL A 236 27.01 20.56 22.69
N TYR A 237 26.16 19.58 22.93
CA TYR A 237 24.73 19.75 23.22
C TYR A 237 24.41 19.36 24.66
N ASP A 238 23.67 20.20 25.35
CA ASP A 238 23.08 19.85 26.65
C ASP A 238 21.83 18.99 26.45
N LEU A 239 21.79 17.82 27.08
CA LEU A 239 20.72 16.85 26.98
C LEU A 239 19.74 16.96 28.15
N GLY A 240 18.45 17.04 27.80
CA GLY A 240 17.36 16.86 28.76
C GLY A 240 17.09 15.39 29.08
N GLN A 241 16.34 15.14 30.15
CA GLN A 241 16.01 13.79 30.65
C GLN A 241 15.42 12.85 29.58
N LYS A 242 14.51 13.34 28.72
CA LYS A 242 13.89 12.54 27.64
C LYS A 242 14.90 12.08 26.58
N MET A 243 15.88 12.92 26.27
CA MET A 243 16.93 12.60 25.29
C MET A 243 17.89 11.57 25.87
N ILE A 244 18.25 11.70 27.15
CA ILE A 244 19.11 10.74 27.86
C ILE A 244 18.45 9.35 27.90
N ASP A 245 17.15 9.28 28.22
CA ASP A 245 16.43 8.01 28.23
C ASP A 245 16.34 7.40 26.82
N SER A 246 16.24 8.23 25.76
CA SER A 246 16.24 7.78 24.37
C SER A 246 17.62 7.28 23.91
N LEU A 247 18.71 7.97 24.26
CA LEU A 247 20.09 7.51 24.02
C LEU A 247 20.36 6.18 24.74
N THR A 248 19.91 6.06 25.98
CA THR A 248 20.07 4.83 26.78
C THR A 248 19.27 3.67 26.18
N LYS A 249 18.07 3.95 25.65
CA LYS A 249 17.21 2.95 25.01
C LYS A 249 17.80 2.41 23.70
N GLU A 250 18.35 3.30 22.88
CA GLU A 250 19.02 2.94 21.61
C GLU A 250 20.46 2.46 21.82
N LYS A 251 20.96 2.49 23.07
CA LYS A 251 22.32 2.08 23.47
C LYS A 251 23.42 2.76 22.66
N ALA A 252 23.26 4.05 22.37
CA ALA A 252 24.28 4.83 21.68
C ALA A 252 25.55 4.97 22.52
N GLN A 253 26.71 4.76 21.90
CA GLN A 253 28.03 4.85 22.53
C GLN A 253 28.92 5.88 21.82
N ALA A 254 30.05 6.21 22.45
CA ALA A 254 31.09 7.00 21.80
C ALA A 254 31.66 6.25 20.58
N GLY A 255 31.73 6.94 19.45
CA GLY A 255 32.10 6.40 18.15
C GLY A 255 30.91 5.95 17.29
N ASP A 256 29.67 6.04 17.77
CA ASP A 256 28.50 5.78 16.93
C ASP A 256 28.12 7.02 16.11
N VAL A 257 27.69 6.81 14.88
CA VAL A 257 27.07 7.84 14.03
C VAL A 257 25.57 7.79 14.27
N ILE A 258 25.02 8.90 14.76
CA ILE A 258 23.60 9.00 15.12
C ILE A 258 22.90 10.12 14.35
N THR A 259 21.62 9.91 14.09
CA THR A 259 20.70 10.95 13.61
C THR A 259 19.68 11.26 14.68
N ILE A 260 19.55 12.54 15.01
CA ILE A 260 18.59 13.07 15.97
C ILE A 260 17.60 13.94 15.22
N ASP A 261 16.33 13.59 15.24
CA ASP A 261 15.27 14.50 14.78
C ASP A 261 14.91 15.46 15.92
N LYS A 262 15.08 16.75 15.67
CA LYS A 262 14.90 17.82 16.67
C LYS A 262 13.45 18.01 17.07
N ALA A 263 12.50 17.73 16.17
CA ALA A 263 11.07 17.90 16.45
C ALA A 263 10.52 16.74 17.27
N THR A 264 10.89 15.50 16.91
CA THR A 264 10.39 14.29 17.59
C THR A 264 11.25 13.87 18.79
N GLY A 265 12.51 14.31 18.85
CA GLY A 265 13.49 13.85 19.83
C GLY A 265 13.89 12.38 19.62
N ARG A 266 13.59 11.82 18.44
CA ARG A 266 13.92 10.43 18.09
C ARG A 266 15.38 10.34 17.68
N ILE A 267 16.07 9.37 18.25
CA ILE A 267 17.48 9.09 17.98
C ILE A 267 17.53 7.76 17.22
N SER A 268 18.30 7.71 16.14
CA SER A 268 18.57 6.47 15.39
C SER A 268 20.06 6.30 15.21
N VAL A 269 20.58 5.12 15.54
CA VAL A 269 21.98 4.77 15.36
C VAL A 269 22.17 4.23 13.95
N LEU A 270 22.91 4.94 13.09
CA LEU A 270 23.17 4.54 11.71
C LEU A 270 24.23 3.44 11.63
N GLY A 271 25.24 3.53 12.48
CA GLY A 271 26.35 2.60 12.55
C GLY A 271 27.52 3.20 13.32
N ARG A 272 28.68 2.55 13.26
CA ARG A 272 29.87 2.94 14.00
C ARG A 272 30.91 3.57 13.08
N SER A 273 31.63 4.58 13.55
CA SER A 273 32.66 5.26 12.77
C SER A 273 33.85 4.33 12.50
N PHE A 274 34.46 4.47 11.32
CA PHE A 274 35.66 3.70 10.95
C PHE A 274 36.87 4.05 11.83
N THR A 275 36.98 5.31 12.26
CA THR A 275 38.11 5.84 13.04
C THR A 275 38.19 5.25 14.45
N ARG A 276 37.05 4.97 15.09
CA ARG A 276 36.99 4.44 16.47
C ARG A 276 36.64 2.95 16.55
N SER A 277 36.72 2.25 15.43
CA SER A 277 36.45 0.80 15.33
C SER A 277 37.45 -0.07 16.10
N ARG A 278 38.66 0.42 16.38
CA ARG A 278 39.75 -0.34 17.02
C ARG A 278 39.72 -0.36 18.54
N ASP A 279 39.04 0.59 19.17
CA ASP A 279 39.11 0.81 20.63
C ASP A 279 38.18 -0.12 21.43
N TYR A 280 37.37 -0.95 20.77
CA TYR A 280 36.39 -1.83 21.41
C TYR A 280 36.60 -3.29 21.01
N ASP A 281 37.02 -4.10 21.98
CA ASP A 281 37.34 -5.53 21.84
C ASP A 281 36.08 -6.43 21.75
N ALA A 282 34.92 -5.95 22.25
CA ALA A 282 33.66 -6.70 22.27
C ALA A 282 32.68 -6.27 21.16
N MET A 283 33.13 -6.31 19.89
CA MET A 283 32.24 -6.03 18.75
C MET A 283 31.30 -7.21 18.50
N GLY A 284 29.99 -6.94 18.47
CA GLY A 284 29.03 -7.90 17.93
C GLY A 284 29.23 -8.08 16.42
N ALA A 285 29.05 -9.30 15.92
CA ALA A 285 29.29 -9.69 14.52
C ALA A 285 28.50 -8.88 13.45
N ASN A 286 27.54 -8.05 13.86
CA ASN A 286 26.64 -7.29 12.99
C ASN A 286 26.79 -5.75 13.09
N THR A 287 27.90 -5.24 13.62
CA THR A 287 28.13 -3.79 13.69
C THR A 287 28.37 -3.22 12.29
N LYS A 288 27.46 -2.34 11.83
CA LYS A 288 27.59 -1.65 10.53
C LYS A 288 28.56 -0.49 10.69
N PHE A 289 29.59 -0.42 9.86
CA PHE A 289 30.51 0.71 9.84
C PHE A 289 30.04 1.77 8.84
N VAL A 290 30.00 3.02 9.29
CA VAL A 290 29.53 4.18 8.53
C VAL A 290 30.62 5.25 8.60
N GLN A 291 30.78 6.02 7.52
CA GLN A 291 31.74 7.12 7.49
C GLN A 291 31.23 8.30 8.33
N CYS A 292 32.15 9.12 8.83
CA CYS A 292 31.81 10.34 9.54
C CYS A 292 30.99 11.25 8.60
N PRO A 293 29.81 11.74 9.02
CA PRO A 293 29.00 12.61 8.18
C PRO A 293 29.75 13.89 7.78
N GLU A 294 29.58 14.30 6.54
CA GLU A 294 30.16 15.54 6.00
C GLU A 294 29.17 16.71 6.09
N GLY A 295 29.71 17.92 6.14
CA GLY A 295 28.97 19.18 6.18
C GLY A 295 28.53 19.63 7.57
N GLU A 296 27.54 20.52 7.58
CA GLU A 296 26.92 21.04 8.79
C GLU A 296 26.22 19.95 9.59
N LEU A 297 26.30 20.07 10.91
CA LEU A 297 25.78 19.09 11.86
C LEU A 297 24.24 19.11 11.95
N GLN A 298 23.62 20.26 11.67
CA GLN A 298 22.17 20.43 11.58
C GLN A 298 21.77 20.62 10.12
N LYS A 299 20.98 19.70 9.58
CA LYS A 299 20.50 19.71 8.20
C LYS A 299 18.98 19.80 8.18
N ARG A 300 18.43 20.55 7.23
CA ARG A 300 17.00 20.51 6.91
C ARG A 300 16.77 19.44 5.86
N LYS A 301 15.94 18.45 6.18
CA LYS A 301 15.60 17.37 5.27
C LYS A 301 14.09 17.40 5.02
N GLU A 302 13.72 17.56 3.76
CA GLU A 302 12.37 17.29 3.29
C GLU A 302 12.17 15.78 3.20
N VAL A 303 11.24 15.26 3.98
CA VAL A 303 10.81 13.87 3.91
C VAL A 303 9.44 13.84 3.26
N VAL A 304 9.35 13.12 2.15
CA VAL A 304 8.10 12.92 1.43
C VAL A 304 7.52 11.59 1.84
N HIS A 305 6.35 11.61 2.47
CA HIS A 305 5.61 10.40 2.82
C HIS A 305 4.43 10.25 1.88
N VAL A 306 4.29 9.08 1.26
CA VAL A 306 3.09 8.72 0.48
C VAL A 306 2.28 7.76 1.34
N VAL A 307 1.05 8.14 1.67
CA VAL A 307 0.12 7.33 2.48
C VAL A 307 -1.17 7.17 1.70
N SER A 308 -1.78 5.99 1.72
CA SER A 308 -3.08 5.78 1.08
C SER A 308 -4.23 6.33 1.91
N LEU A 309 -5.33 6.76 1.28
CA LEU A 309 -6.52 7.22 2.01
C LEU A 309 -7.09 6.13 2.93
N HIS A 310 -7.01 4.87 2.50
CA HIS A 310 -7.47 3.74 3.33
C HIS A 310 -6.66 3.60 4.63
N GLU A 311 -5.34 3.81 4.60
CA GLU A 311 -4.53 3.76 5.81
C GLU A 311 -4.91 4.88 6.79
N VAL A 312 -5.14 6.08 6.26
CA VAL A 312 -5.62 7.23 7.05
C VAL A 312 -6.99 6.93 7.68
N ASP A 313 -7.90 6.29 6.95
CA ASP A 313 -9.20 5.89 7.46
C ASP A 313 -9.08 4.91 8.64
N VAL A 314 -8.29 3.85 8.48
CA VAL A 314 -8.16 2.79 9.49
C VAL A 314 -7.52 3.34 10.77
N ILE A 315 -6.49 4.18 10.62
CA ILE A 315 -5.80 4.81 11.75
C ILE A 315 -6.74 5.70 12.57
N ASN A 316 -7.60 6.47 11.90
CA ASN A 316 -8.53 7.39 12.58
C ASN A 316 -9.82 6.73 13.08
N SER A 317 -10.17 5.55 12.55
CA SER A 317 -11.36 4.80 12.96
C SER A 317 -11.23 4.16 14.35
N ARG A 318 -10.03 3.69 14.74
CA ARG A 318 -9.80 2.95 16.00
C ARG A 318 -8.61 3.49 16.80
N GLN A 319 -8.68 3.42 18.14
CA GLN A 319 -7.59 3.87 19.04
C GLN A 319 -6.26 3.10 18.85
N GLN A 320 -6.30 1.89 18.31
CA GLN A 320 -5.13 1.09 17.89
C GLN A 320 -5.19 0.74 16.38
N GLY A 321 -5.71 1.66 15.55
CA GLY A 321 -5.89 1.43 14.11
C GLY A 321 -4.62 1.04 13.36
N PHE A 322 -3.45 1.50 13.81
CA PHE A 322 -2.17 1.12 13.21
C PHE A 322 -1.90 -0.39 13.26
N LEU A 323 -2.25 -1.07 14.38
CA LEU A 323 -2.03 -2.52 14.49
C LEU A 323 -3.02 -3.30 13.61
N ALA A 324 -4.23 -2.78 13.43
CA ALA A 324 -5.27 -3.39 12.58
C ALA A 324 -4.84 -3.47 11.10
N LEU A 325 -4.06 -2.49 10.62
CA LEU A 325 -3.49 -2.53 9.27
C LEU A 325 -2.61 -3.77 9.03
N PHE A 326 -1.88 -4.23 10.05
CA PHE A 326 -1.04 -5.43 9.96
C PHE A 326 -1.80 -6.72 10.25
N ALA A 327 -2.84 -6.65 11.10
CA ALA A 327 -3.64 -7.80 11.46
C ALA A 327 -4.68 -8.19 10.40
N GLY A 328 -5.02 -7.27 9.48
CA GLY A 328 -6.08 -7.47 8.48
C GLY A 328 -7.50 -7.32 9.01
N ASP A 329 -7.68 -7.23 10.34
CA ASP A 329 -8.96 -6.96 11.00
C ASP A 329 -9.30 -5.46 10.99
N THR A 330 -9.46 -4.90 9.80
CA THR A 330 -9.88 -3.49 9.63
C THR A 330 -11.37 -3.32 9.91
N GLY A 331 -12.17 -4.37 9.68
CA GLY A 331 -13.64 -4.32 9.73
C GLY A 331 -14.24 -3.28 8.79
N GLU A 332 -15.52 -2.95 9.00
CA GLU A 332 -16.21 -1.92 8.23
C GLU A 332 -15.96 -0.52 8.82
N ILE A 333 -15.63 0.44 7.95
CA ILE A 333 -15.34 1.81 8.35
C ILE A 333 -16.58 2.68 8.18
N LYS A 334 -16.92 3.46 9.21
CA LYS A 334 -18.08 4.36 9.17
C LYS A 334 -17.89 5.45 8.09
N PRO A 335 -18.93 5.78 7.32
CA PRO A 335 -18.85 6.81 6.27
C PRO A 335 -18.53 8.20 6.83
N GLU A 336 -19.01 8.51 8.05
CA GLU A 336 -18.72 9.79 8.74
C GLU A 336 -17.21 10.05 8.90
N VAL A 337 -16.42 9.00 9.17
CA VAL A 337 -14.96 9.12 9.32
C VAL A 337 -14.32 9.42 7.97
N ARG A 338 -14.81 8.80 6.89
CA ARG A 338 -14.30 9.03 5.52
C ARG A 338 -14.58 10.47 5.06
N GLU A 339 -15.79 10.97 5.29
CA GLU A 339 -16.16 12.34 4.93
C GLU A 339 -15.32 13.39 5.68
N GLN A 340 -15.05 13.15 6.98
CA GLN A 340 -14.16 14.00 7.76
C GLN A 340 -12.72 13.98 7.24
N ILE A 341 -12.23 12.82 6.79
CA ILE A 341 -10.88 12.69 6.22
C ILE A 341 -10.82 13.38 4.86
N ASP A 342 -11.83 13.18 4.01
CA ASP A 342 -11.89 13.78 2.68
C ASP A 342 -11.90 15.31 2.77
N THR A 343 -12.63 15.87 3.75
CA THR A 343 -12.61 17.31 4.04
C THR A 343 -11.21 17.79 4.44
N LYS A 344 -10.53 17.08 5.35
CA LYS A 344 -9.17 17.43 5.80
C LYS A 344 -8.12 17.30 4.70
N VAL A 345 -8.23 16.28 3.84
CA VAL A 345 -7.32 16.10 2.71
C VAL A 345 -7.54 17.20 1.68
N ALA A 346 -8.78 17.64 1.47
CA ALA A 346 -9.08 18.81 0.65
C ALA A 346 -8.46 20.10 1.24
N GLU A 347 -8.59 20.34 2.54
CA GLU A 347 -7.93 21.46 3.24
C GLU A 347 -6.41 21.41 3.06
N TRP A 348 -5.76 20.25 3.24
CA TRP A 348 -4.32 20.12 3.05
C TRP A 348 -3.86 20.32 1.62
N ARG A 349 -4.71 19.98 0.65
CA ARG A 349 -4.48 20.25 -0.77
C ARG A 349 -4.55 21.75 -1.06
N GLU A 350 -5.55 22.45 -0.51
CA GLU A 350 -5.70 23.91 -0.65
C GLU A 350 -4.56 24.68 0.03
N GLU A 351 -4.08 24.20 1.18
CA GLU A 351 -2.93 24.76 1.89
C GLU A 351 -1.58 24.42 1.23
N GLY A 352 -1.55 23.53 0.23
CA GLY A 352 -0.32 23.07 -0.43
C GLY A 352 0.59 22.19 0.44
N LYS A 353 0.08 21.66 1.57
CA LYS A 353 0.81 20.74 2.46
C LYS A 353 0.79 19.30 1.97
N ALA A 354 -0.22 18.95 1.19
CA ALA A 354 -0.38 17.62 0.61
C ALA A 354 -0.76 17.69 -0.87
N GLU A 355 -0.29 16.71 -1.63
CA GLU A 355 -0.61 16.49 -3.04
C GLU A 355 -1.33 15.15 -3.16
N ILE A 356 -2.49 15.12 -3.82
CA ILE A 356 -3.21 13.87 -4.09
C ILE A 356 -2.64 13.24 -5.34
N VAL A 357 -2.18 11.99 -5.23
CA VAL A 357 -1.67 11.19 -6.33
C VAL A 357 -2.73 10.16 -6.70
N PRO A 358 -3.43 10.32 -7.85
CA PRO A 358 -4.33 9.29 -8.33
C PRO A 358 -3.52 8.04 -8.71
N GLY A 359 -3.86 6.91 -8.10
CA GLY A 359 -3.23 5.64 -8.42
C GLY A 359 -4.06 4.83 -9.42
N VAL A 360 -3.77 3.54 -9.45
CA VAL A 360 -4.41 2.57 -10.32
C VAL A 360 -4.99 1.42 -9.50
N LEU A 361 -6.25 1.09 -9.78
CA LEU A 361 -6.90 -0.10 -9.25
C LEU A 361 -6.98 -1.16 -10.36
N PHE A 362 -6.28 -2.27 -10.18
CA PHE A 362 -6.35 -3.42 -11.08
C PHE A 362 -7.25 -4.52 -10.50
N ILE A 363 -8.30 -4.90 -11.24
CA ILE A 363 -9.19 -6.01 -10.89
C ILE A 363 -9.03 -7.14 -11.91
N ASP A 364 -8.48 -8.27 -11.48
CA ASP A 364 -8.41 -9.48 -12.32
C ASP A 364 -9.73 -10.28 -12.25
N GLU A 365 -10.02 -11.01 -13.32
CA GLU A 365 -11.21 -11.86 -13.46
C GLU A 365 -12.54 -11.13 -13.19
N VAL A 366 -12.70 -9.91 -13.72
CA VAL A 366 -13.85 -9.03 -13.44
C VAL A 366 -15.23 -9.68 -13.72
N HIS A 367 -15.30 -10.65 -14.62
CA HIS A 367 -16.51 -11.43 -14.91
C HIS A 367 -17.06 -12.23 -13.71
N MET A 368 -16.27 -12.38 -12.64
CA MET A 368 -16.68 -13.00 -11.39
C MET A 368 -17.45 -12.06 -10.45
N LEU A 369 -17.54 -10.76 -10.77
CA LEU A 369 -18.33 -9.79 -10.01
C LEU A 369 -19.83 -9.93 -10.27
N ASP A 370 -20.62 -9.54 -9.27
CA ASP A 370 -22.07 -9.46 -9.36
C ASP A 370 -22.54 -8.10 -9.90
N ILE A 371 -23.80 -8.03 -10.36
CA ILE A 371 -24.41 -6.77 -10.81
C ILE A 371 -24.37 -5.64 -9.75
N GLU A 372 -24.49 -5.96 -8.46
CA GLU A 372 -24.39 -4.96 -7.38
C GLU A 372 -23.02 -4.28 -7.35
N CYS A 373 -21.95 -5.06 -7.56
CA CYS A 373 -20.58 -4.55 -7.62
C CYS A 373 -20.41 -3.63 -8.83
N PHE A 374 -20.95 -4.00 -10.00
CA PHE A 374 -20.90 -3.17 -11.21
C PHE A 374 -21.66 -1.85 -11.05
N SER A 375 -22.84 -1.88 -10.42
CA SER A 375 -23.60 -0.67 -10.11
C SER A 375 -22.83 0.26 -9.16
N TYR A 376 -22.13 -0.30 -8.17
CA TYR A 376 -21.25 0.47 -7.28
C TYR A 376 -20.07 1.09 -8.05
N LEU A 377 -19.39 0.30 -8.91
CA LEU A 377 -18.28 0.77 -9.74
C LEU A 377 -18.69 1.93 -10.65
N ASN A 378 -19.86 1.85 -11.29
CA ASN A 378 -20.37 2.92 -12.13
C ASN A 378 -20.50 4.25 -11.38
N ARG A 379 -21.01 4.22 -10.15
CA ARG A 379 -21.12 5.42 -9.30
C ARG A 379 -19.74 5.90 -8.80
N ALA A 380 -18.87 4.97 -8.41
CA ALA A 380 -17.56 5.32 -7.86
C ALA A 380 -16.64 5.97 -8.90
N LEU A 381 -16.74 5.58 -10.18
CA LEU A 381 -15.98 6.15 -11.28
C LEU A 381 -16.40 7.59 -11.64
N GLU A 382 -17.57 8.05 -11.19
CA GLU A 382 -18.04 9.43 -11.43
C GLU A 382 -17.40 10.44 -10.46
N SER A 383 -16.65 9.97 -9.46
CA SER A 383 -15.96 10.86 -8.51
C SER A 383 -14.68 11.45 -9.11
N ASP A 384 -14.43 12.74 -8.85
CA ASP A 384 -13.22 13.45 -9.31
C ASP A 384 -11.91 12.86 -8.75
N LEU A 385 -11.97 12.20 -7.59
CA LEU A 385 -10.82 11.56 -6.96
C LEU A 385 -10.71 10.06 -7.32
N ALA A 386 -11.53 9.57 -8.25
CA ALA A 386 -11.53 8.17 -8.61
C ALA A 386 -10.20 7.77 -9.29
N PRO A 387 -9.52 6.71 -8.79
CA PRO A 387 -8.32 6.18 -9.42
C PRO A 387 -8.65 5.60 -10.79
N VAL A 388 -7.64 5.43 -11.64
CA VAL A 388 -7.82 4.77 -12.93
C VAL A 388 -8.10 3.29 -12.70
N LEU A 389 -9.25 2.82 -13.17
CA LEU A 389 -9.68 1.44 -13.02
C LEU A 389 -9.21 0.62 -14.22
N ILE A 390 -8.41 -0.42 -14.01
CA ILE A 390 -8.03 -1.39 -15.03
C ILE A 390 -8.65 -2.73 -14.67
N VAL A 391 -9.51 -3.25 -15.53
CA VAL A 391 -10.15 -4.55 -15.32
C VAL A 391 -9.67 -5.55 -16.37
N ALA A 392 -9.49 -6.81 -15.99
CA ALA A 392 -9.12 -7.87 -16.91
C ALA A 392 -10.19 -8.97 -16.97
N THR A 393 -10.42 -9.48 -18.18
CA THR A 393 -11.30 -10.63 -18.41
C THR A 393 -10.69 -11.60 -19.41
N ASN A 394 -10.88 -12.89 -19.16
CA ASN A 394 -10.56 -13.98 -20.07
C ASN A 394 -11.80 -14.57 -20.75
N ARG A 395 -13.01 -14.07 -20.43
CA ARG A 395 -14.27 -14.58 -20.94
C ARG A 395 -14.85 -13.70 -22.05
N GLY A 396 -15.41 -14.37 -23.06
CA GLY A 396 -16.01 -13.73 -24.24
C GLY A 396 -17.46 -13.31 -23.99
N ILE A 397 -18.41 -14.25 -24.00
CA ILE A 397 -19.82 -14.00 -23.64
C ILE A 397 -20.14 -14.82 -22.41
N THR A 398 -20.59 -14.16 -21.34
CA THR A 398 -20.94 -14.83 -20.10
C THR A 398 -22.12 -14.19 -19.40
N ARG A 399 -22.77 -14.99 -18.55
CA ARG A 399 -23.85 -14.53 -17.69
C ARG A 399 -23.31 -13.59 -16.62
N ILE A 400 -23.96 -12.45 -16.41
CA ILE A 400 -23.64 -11.55 -15.30
C ILE A 400 -24.17 -12.20 -14.02
N ARG A 401 -23.32 -12.38 -13.03
CA ARG A 401 -23.71 -13.00 -11.75
C ARG A 401 -24.76 -12.14 -11.05
N GLY A 402 -25.77 -12.79 -10.47
CA GLY A 402 -26.95 -12.15 -9.91
C GLY A 402 -28.08 -11.86 -10.91
N THR A 403 -27.88 -12.07 -12.22
CA THR A 403 -28.93 -11.90 -13.24
C THR A 403 -29.08 -13.15 -14.11
N ASN A 404 -30.09 -13.22 -14.98
CA ASN A 404 -30.23 -14.29 -15.99
C ASN A 404 -29.67 -13.90 -17.38
N TYR A 405 -29.18 -12.67 -17.54
CA TYR A 405 -28.76 -12.14 -18.84
C TYR A 405 -27.30 -12.48 -19.13
N LYS A 406 -27.02 -12.81 -20.40
CA LYS A 406 -25.65 -12.94 -20.92
C LYS A 406 -25.21 -11.59 -21.50
N SER A 407 -23.98 -11.20 -21.24
CA SER A 407 -23.38 -10.02 -21.83
C SER A 407 -21.95 -10.30 -22.32
N PRO A 408 -21.42 -9.45 -23.22
CA PRO A 408 -20.00 -9.45 -23.53
C PRO A 408 -19.19 -9.25 -22.25
N HIS A 409 -18.15 -10.06 -22.10
CA HIS A 409 -17.20 -10.06 -20.99
C HIS A 409 -17.80 -10.32 -19.59
N GLY A 410 -19.09 -10.62 -19.49
CA GLY A 410 -19.81 -10.69 -18.21
C GLY A 410 -19.98 -9.34 -17.53
N ILE A 411 -19.90 -8.24 -18.28
CA ILE A 411 -20.04 -6.86 -17.79
C ILE A 411 -21.38 -6.28 -18.28
N PRO A 412 -22.12 -5.50 -17.47
CA PRO A 412 -23.29 -4.77 -17.93
C PRO A 412 -22.95 -3.79 -19.07
N ILE A 413 -23.85 -3.64 -20.04
CA ILE A 413 -23.63 -2.79 -21.22
C ILE A 413 -23.34 -1.33 -20.80
N ASP A 414 -24.00 -0.86 -19.74
CA ASP A 414 -23.83 0.50 -19.21
C ASP A 414 -22.39 0.81 -18.78
N LEU A 415 -21.70 -0.16 -18.17
CA LEU A 415 -20.30 -0.01 -17.80
C LEU A 415 -19.38 -0.28 -19.00
N LEU A 416 -19.77 -1.21 -19.89
CA LEU A 416 -18.99 -1.54 -21.08
C LEU A 416 -18.85 -0.35 -22.04
N ASP A 417 -19.89 0.47 -22.18
CA ASP A 417 -19.85 1.68 -23.02
C ASP A 417 -18.91 2.77 -22.45
N ARG A 418 -18.66 2.74 -21.13
CA ARG A 418 -17.70 3.64 -20.46
C ARG A 418 -16.25 3.14 -20.52
N LEU A 419 -16.04 1.86 -20.85
CA LEU A 419 -14.74 1.19 -20.80
C LEU A 419 -13.98 1.32 -22.13
N LEU A 420 -12.70 1.68 -22.07
CA LEU A 420 -11.79 1.53 -23.22
C LEU A 420 -11.27 0.10 -23.28
N ILE A 421 -11.51 -0.61 -24.38
CA ILE A 421 -11.14 -2.02 -24.52
C ILE A 421 -9.78 -2.17 -25.23
N ILE A 422 -8.81 -2.76 -24.54
CA ILE A 422 -7.55 -3.24 -25.11
C ILE A 422 -7.67 -4.74 -25.35
N SER A 423 -7.58 -5.15 -26.62
CA SER A 423 -7.54 -6.56 -26.98
C SER A 423 -6.11 -7.09 -27.04
N THR A 424 -5.89 -8.27 -26.46
CA THR A 424 -4.63 -9.02 -26.59
C THR A 424 -4.78 -10.15 -27.61
N VAL A 425 -3.67 -10.45 -28.30
CA VAL A 425 -3.62 -11.46 -29.37
C VAL A 425 -2.92 -12.73 -28.86
N PRO A 426 -3.23 -13.94 -29.35
CA PRO A 426 -2.44 -15.14 -29.05
C PRO A 426 -0.97 -14.99 -29.49
N TYR A 427 -0.04 -15.52 -28.69
CA TYR A 427 1.38 -15.49 -29.01
C TYR A 427 1.74 -16.44 -30.16
N THR A 428 2.71 -16.05 -30.96
CA THR A 428 3.34 -16.89 -31.98
C THR A 428 4.37 -17.83 -31.35
N GLU A 429 4.72 -18.93 -32.03
CA GLU A 429 5.72 -19.90 -31.56
C GLU A 429 7.07 -19.24 -31.22
N LYS A 430 7.50 -18.27 -32.05
CA LYS A 430 8.74 -17.51 -31.82
C LYS A 430 8.68 -16.69 -30.54
N GLU A 431 7.54 -16.04 -30.27
CA GLU A 431 7.33 -15.28 -29.04
C GLU A 431 7.28 -16.21 -27.82
N ILE A 432 6.62 -17.37 -27.92
CA ILE A 432 6.58 -18.38 -26.85
C ILE A 432 8.00 -18.85 -26.51
N LYS A 433 8.83 -19.18 -27.50
CA LYS A 433 10.23 -19.56 -27.29
C LYS A 433 10.99 -18.48 -26.52
N GLN A 434 10.83 -17.23 -26.93
CA GLN A 434 11.51 -16.10 -26.29
C GLN A 434 11.00 -15.84 -24.87
N ILE A 435 9.70 -15.99 -24.61
CA ILE A 435 9.13 -15.89 -23.27
C ILE A 435 9.72 -16.98 -22.37
N LEU A 436 9.76 -18.23 -22.84
CA LEU A 436 10.34 -19.34 -22.08
C LEU A 436 11.83 -19.12 -21.81
N HIS A 437 12.58 -18.58 -22.77
CA HIS A 437 13.99 -18.22 -22.57
C HIS A 437 14.17 -17.22 -21.44
N ILE A 438 13.41 -16.11 -21.44
CA ILE A 438 13.46 -15.11 -20.36
C ILE A 438 13.09 -15.73 -19.00
N ARG A 439 12.19 -16.73 -18.98
CA ARG A 439 11.87 -17.46 -17.74
C ARG A 439 12.98 -18.35 -17.26
N CYS A 440 13.70 -19.00 -18.16
CA CYS A 440 14.87 -19.78 -17.79
C CYS A 440 15.95 -18.86 -17.18
N GLU A 441 16.15 -17.67 -17.75
CA GLU A 441 17.07 -16.67 -17.18
C GLU A 441 16.62 -16.15 -15.81
N GLU A 442 15.34 -15.85 -15.62
CA GLU A 442 14.80 -15.35 -14.35
C GLU A 442 14.84 -16.41 -13.24
N GLU A 443 14.64 -17.69 -13.60
CA GLU A 443 14.67 -18.83 -12.68
C GLU A 443 16.09 -19.42 -12.50
N ASP A 444 17.09 -18.87 -13.18
CA ASP A 444 18.49 -19.35 -13.18
C ASP A 444 18.61 -20.84 -13.57
N VAL A 445 17.89 -21.23 -14.63
CA VAL A 445 17.86 -22.60 -15.16
C VAL A 445 18.52 -22.65 -16.52
N GLU A 446 19.67 -23.33 -16.60
CA GLU A 446 20.36 -23.59 -17.87
C GLU A 446 19.62 -24.71 -18.65
N MET A 447 19.18 -24.41 -19.87
CA MET A 447 18.49 -25.36 -20.74
C MET A 447 19.21 -25.52 -22.07
N SER A 448 19.35 -26.76 -22.54
CA SER A 448 19.81 -27.03 -23.90
C SER A 448 18.83 -26.50 -24.96
N GLU A 449 19.34 -26.11 -26.14
CA GLU A 449 18.49 -25.54 -27.22
C GLU A 449 17.41 -26.53 -27.69
N ASP A 450 17.73 -27.83 -27.73
CA ASP A 450 16.79 -28.89 -28.10
C ASP A 450 15.68 -29.06 -27.05
N ALA A 451 16.02 -28.95 -25.77
CA ALA A 451 15.07 -28.98 -24.67
C ALA A 451 14.12 -27.78 -24.73
N LEU A 452 14.65 -26.58 -24.98
CA LEU A 452 13.85 -25.37 -25.17
C LEU A 452 12.92 -25.46 -26.39
N ALA A 453 13.39 -26.05 -27.49
CA ALA A 453 12.57 -26.29 -28.67
C ALA A 453 11.43 -27.29 -28.39
N LEU A 454 11.69 -28.37 -27.66
CA LEU A 454 10.64 -29.30 -27.23
C LEU A 454 9.62 -28.62 -26.31
N LEU A 455 10.09 -27.85 -25.32
CA LEU A 455 9.23 -27.12 -24.40
C LEU A 455 8.36 -26.10 -25.13
N THR A 456 8.90 -25.43 -26.15
CA THR A 456 8.15 -24.49 -27.00
C THR A 456 7.00 -25.21 -27.72
N LYS A 457 7.25 -26.39 -28.30
CA LYS A 457 6.19 -27.21 -28.92
C LYS A 457 5.10 -27.59 -27.92
N ILE A 458 5.48 -28.03 -26.72
CA ILE A 458 4.54 -28.33 -25.63
C ILE A 458 3.71 -27.08 -25.29
N GLY A 459 4.31 -25.89 -25.26
CA GLY A 459 3.63 -24.63 -24.97
C GLY A 459 2.62 -24.19 -26.02
N VAL A 460 2.86 -24.51 -27.28
CA VAL A 460 1.92 -24.27 -28.38
C VAL A 460 0.74 -25.25 -28.30
N GLU A 461 0.99 -26.53 -28.04
CA GLU A 461 -0.06 -27.56 -28.00
C GLU A 461 -0.94 -27.47 -26.74
N THR A 462 -0.35 -27.11 -25.60
CA THR A 462 -1.02 -27.08 -24.29
C THR A 462 -1.33 -25.65 -23.84
N SER A 463 -0.48 -25.07 -22.98
CA SER A 463 -0.55 -23.69 -22.53
C SER A 463 0.83 -23.18 -22.09
N LEU A 464 1.02 -21.87 -22.19
CA LEU A 464 2.24 -21.20 -21.72
C LEU A 464 2.45 -21.41 -20.21
N ARG A 465 1.37 -21.36 -19.41
CA ARG A 465 1.44 -21.56 -17.95
C ARG A 465 1.96 -22.95 -17.58
N TYR A 466 1.46 -23.98 -18.25
CA TYR A 466 1.92 -25.35 -18.04
C TYR A 466 3.42 -25.48 -18.37
N SER A 467 3.85 -24.89 -19.49
CA SER A 467 5.25 -24.93 -19.92
C SER A 467 6.19 -24.21 -18.95
N ILE A 468 5.78 -23.07 -18.37
CA ILE A 468 6.55 -22.37 -17.34
C ILE A 468 6.70 -23.25 -16.09
N HIS A 469 5.63 -23.88 -15.62
CA HIS A 469 5.72 -24.80 -14.46
C HIS A 469 6.63 -26.00 -14.74
N LEU A 470 6.73 -26.44 -16.01
CA LEU A 470 7.62 -27.51 -16.41
C LEU A 470 9.10 -27.13 -16.29
N ILE A 471 9.48 -25.85 -16.38
CA ILE A 471 10.88 -25.39 -16.26
C ILE A 471 11.44 -25.79 -14.90
N ILE A 472 10.80 -25.36 -13.81
CA ILE A 472 11.21 -25.67 -12.44
C ILE A 472 11.20 -27.18 -12.20
N ALA A 473 10.15 -27.88 -12.64
CA ALA A 473 10.06 -29.32 -12.46
C ALA A 473 11.17 -30.07 -13.20
N ALA A 474 11.54 -29.63 -14.42
CA ALA A 474 12.64 -30.21 -15.18
C ALA A 474 14.00 -29.89 -14.55
N ALA A 475 14.19 -28.68 -14.01
CA ALA A 475 15.38 -28.31 -13.25
C ALA A 475 15.57 -29.22 -12.02
N LEU A 476 14.49 -29.54 -11.30
CA LEU A 476 14.55 -30.47 -10.15
C LEU A 476 14.91 -31.91 -10.57
N VAL A 477 14.43 -32.36 -11.73
CA VAL A 477 14.78 -33.68 -12.27
C VAL A 477 16.24 -33.72 -12.72
N CYS A 478 16.71 -32.66 -13.37
CA CYS A 478 18.11 -32.49 -13.76
C CYS A 478 19.03 -32.49 -12.53
N ALA A 479 18.70 -31.71 -11.50
CA ALA A 479 19.42 -31.68 -10.23
C ALA A 479 19.47 -33.06 -9.55
N LYS A 480 18.38 -33.84 -9.63
CA LYS A 480 18.34 -35.23 -9.13
C LYS A 480 19.27 -36.16 -9.92
N ARG A 481 19.43 -35.94 -11.22
CA ARG A 481 20.42 -36.63 -12.08
C ARG A 481 21.86 -36.13 -11.84
N LYS A 482 22.02 -35.03 -11.09
CA LYS A 482 23.28 -34.27 -10.93
C LYS A 482 23.78 -33.70 -12.26
N GLY A 483 22.86 -33.37 -13.17
CA GLY A 483 23.15 -32.60 -14.36
C GLY A 483 23.25 -31.11 -14.04
N VAL A 484 23.95 -30.37 -14.90
CA VAL A 484 24.05 -28.89 -14.83
C VAL A 484 23.00 -28.27 -15.75
N GLU A 485 22.92 -28.76 -17.00
CA GLU A 485 21.96 -28.30 -18.00
C GLU A 485 20.77 -29.24 -18.12
N VAL A 486 19.56 -28.69 -18.32
CA VAL A 486 18.35 -29.47 -18.56
C VAL A 486 18.34 -30.00 -19.99
N GLU A 487 18.16 -31.32 -20.11
CA GLU A 487 18.07 -32.02 -21.39
C GLU A 487 16.64 -32.45 -21.73
N VAL A 488 16.46 -32.88 -22.98
CA VAL A 488 15.18 -33.38 -23.51
C VAL A 488 14.60 -34.53 -22.68
N GLU A 489 15.46 -35.39 -22.13
CA GLU A 489 15.04 -36.53 -21.29
C GLU A 489 14.34 -36.09 -20.01
N ASP A 490 14.83 -35.01 -19.39
CA ASP A 490 14.29 -34.46 -18.16
C ASP A 490 12.88 -33.91 -18.41
N ILE A 491 12.69 -33.14 -19.49
CA ILE A 491 11.39 -32.61 -19.90
C ILE A 491 10.39 -33.74 -20.21
N LYS A 492 10.81 -34.77 -20.96
CA LYS A 492 9.96 -35.93 -21.25
C LYS A 492 9.51 -36.63 -19.98
N LYS A 493 10.41 -36.82 -19.02
CA LYS A 493 10.09 -37.44 -17.73
C LYS A 493 9.08 -36.60 -16.95
N VAL A 494 9.27 -35.29 -16.87
CA VAL A 494 8.31 -34.38 -16.22
C VAL A 494 6.96 -34.41 -16.93
N TYR A 495 6.94 -34.39 -18.26
CA TYR A 495 5.71 -34.44 -19.06
C TYR A 495 4.91 -35.74 -18.88
N THR A 496 5.58 -36.85 -18.55
CA THR A 496 4.90 -38.11 -18.16
C THR A 496 4.34 -38.08 -16.75
N LEU A 497 4.97 -37.34 -15.83
CA LEU A 497 4.54 -37.25 -14.43
C LEU A 497 3.37 -36.26 -14.25
N PHE A 498 3.44 -35.12 -14.94
CA PHE A 498 2.44 -34.07 -14.83
C PHE A 498 1.57 -34.04 -16.09
N VAL A 499 0.28 -34.24 -15.91
CA VAL A 499 -0.70 -34.25 -17.01
C VAL A 499 -1.23 -32.82 -17.21
N ASP A 500 -1.38 -32.38 -18.46
CA ASP A 500 -2.01 -31.10 -18.77
C ASP A 500 -3.54 -31.21 -18.76
N VAL A 501 -4.23 -30.08 -18.83
CA VAL A 501 -5.70 -30.04 -18.76
C VAL A 501 -6.36 -30.87 -19.86
N LYS A 502 -5.84 -30.84 -21.11
CA LYS A 502 -6.48 -31.57 -22.23
C LYS A 502 -6.35 -33.08 -22.04
N ARG A 503 -5.14 -33.58 -21.74
CA ARG A 503 -4.93 -35.00 -21.44
C ARG A 503 -5.71 -35.44 -20.19
N SER A 504 -5.79 -34.59 -19.17
CA SER A 504 -6.56 -34.88 -17.96
C SER A 504 -8.06 -34.98 -18.26
N THR A 505 -8.62 -34.10 -19.09
CA THR A 505 -10.03 -34.18 -19.49
C THR A 505 -10.33 -35.43 -20.33
N GLN A 506 -9.42 -35.83 -21.23
CA GLN A 506 -9.56 -37.06 -22.01
C GLN A 506 -9.55 -38.29 -21.12
N PHE A 507 -8.60 -38.34 -20.17
CA PHE A 507 -8.54 -39.42 -19.18
C PHE A 507 -9.84 -39.50 -18.35
N LEU A 508 -10.37 -38.35 -17.89
CA LEU A 508 -11.63 -38.34 -17.15
C LEU A 508 -12.83 -38.82 -17.99
N MET A 509 -12.84 -38.54 -19.29
CA MET A 509 -13.90 -39.02 -20.20
C MET A 509 -13.78 -40.52 -20.47
N GLU A 510 -12.56 -41.04 -20.66
CA GLU A 510 -12.32 -42.48 -20.90
C GLU A 510 -12.72 -43.33 -19.70
N TYR A 511 -12.44 -42.84 -18.48
CA TYR A 511 -12.74 -43.53 -17.22
C TYR A 511 -13.99 -42.99 -16.53
N GLN A 512 -14.88 -42.31 -17.27
CA GLN A 512 -16.06 -41.64 -16.72
C GLN A 512 -16.90 -42.58 -15.85
N SER A 513 -17.10 -43.83 -16.27
CA SER A 513 -17.87 -44.83 -15.53
C SER A 513 -17.30 -45.20 -14.16
N GLU A 514 -16.00 -45.00 -13.95
CA GLU A 514 -15.33 -45.27 -12.66
C GLU A 514 -15.39 -44.07 -11.72
N PHE A 515 -15.72 -42.87 -12.22
CA PHE A 515 -15.84 -41.66 -11.42
C PHE A 515 -17.27 -41.45 -10.90
N MET A 516 -17.38 -40.88 -9.71
CA MET A 516 -18.67 -40.48 -9.14
C MET A 516 -19.32 -39.40 -9.98
N PHE A 517 -20.66 -39.40 -10.06
CA PHE A 517 -21.49 -38.48 -10.85
C PHE A 517 -21.44 -38.66 -12.37
N SER A 518 -21.01 -39.84 -12.85
CA SER A 518 -21.03 -40.21 -14.27
C SER A 518 -22.42 -40.30 -14.89
N GLU A 519 -23.45 -40.55 -14.07
CA GLU A 519 -24.86 -40.71 -14.46
C GLU A 519 -25.61 -39.37 -14.68
N ILE A 520 -25.02 -38.21 -14.35
CA ILE A 520 -25.74 -36.92 -14.36
C ILE A 520 -25.82 -36.28 -15.77
N GLN A 521 -25.06 -36.77 -16.75
CA GLN A 521 -25.04 -36.16 -18.10
C GLN A 521 -26.30 -36.43 -18.95
N ASP A 522 -27.12 -37.44 -18.63
CA ASP A 522 -28.27 -37.80 -19.48
C ASP A 522 -29.50 -36.90 -19.30
N GLN A 523 -29.54 -35.98 -18.32
CA GLN A 523 -30.70 -35.12 -18.08
C GLN A 523 -30.58 -33.68 -18.62
N ASP A 524 -29.36 -33.19 -18.88
CA ASP A 524 -29.12 -31.80 -19.33
C ASP A 524 -28.82 -31.68 -20.84
N ALA A 525 -28.65 -32.81 -21.56
CA ALA A 525 -28.37 -32.82 -22.99
C ALA A 525 -29.59 -32.46 -23.87
N ASP A 526 -30.82 -32.64 -23.37
CA ASP A 526 -32.06 -32.43 -24.14
C ASP A 526 -32.47 -30.95 -24.34
N MET A 527 -31.70 -29.98 -23.82
CA MET A 527 -32.03 -28.55 -23.95
C MET A 527 -31.08 -27.70 -24.82
N THR A 528 -30.09 -28.29 -25.49
CA THR A 528 -29.15 -27.51 -26.34
C THR A 528 -29.20 -27.79 -27.84
N ASP A 529 -30.08 -28.68 -28.30
CA ASP A 529 -30.26 -28.94 -29.74
C ASP A 529 -31.54 -28.27 -30.27
N THR A 530 -31.59 -26.95 -30.24
CA THR A 530 -32.47 -26.16 -31.12
C THR A 530 -31.68 -25.02 -31.74
N ARG A 531 -31.08 -25.35 -32.89
CA ARG A 531 -30.67 -24.50 -34.02
C ARG A 531 -31.07 -23.02 -33.92
N VAL A 532 -30.07 -22.12 -33.93
CA VAL A 532 -29.71 -21.15 -35.01
C VAL A 532 -28.50 -20.35 -34.57
#